data_AF-A0A4Q5TJ84-F1
#
_entry.id   AF-A0A4Q5TJ84-F1
#
_cell.length_a   1.000
_cell.length_b   1.000
_cell.length_c   1.000
_cell.angle_alpha   90.00
_cell.angle_beta   90.00
_cell.angle_gamma   90.00
#
_symmetry.space_group_name_H-M   'P 1'
#
loop_
_entity.id
_entity.type
_entity.pdbx_description
1 polymer ?
#
loop_
_entity_poly.entity_id
_entity_poly.type
_entity_poly.pdbx_seq_one_letter_code
_entity_poly.pdbx_strand_id
1 'polypeptide(L)'
;MSNPLHDPTRLEHELPMRWADLDELSHVNNVVYLDYASEARAVHVAAGELADRTARSISVEFLRPLLLSRTPLRVTSTDDGSRLVQEIAPATSASPFARVTWSDAPAPEGDVPGGGEGYDVAVRRSDLGSGDVATPIAVFEYAQEARIASVARVRGAGGTGGAARFVVAQVDLTLGEPFAWQREPYPARTVVTRVGRSSFTVTTLFDEGRRGRAEAVLVGFDLQAQRSRV
;
A
#
# COMPACT_ATOMS: atom_id res chain seq x y z
N MET A 1 3.19 -37.68 9.08
CA MET A 1 4.50 -37.01 9.27
C MET A 1 4.18 -35.56 9.54
N SER A 2 4.23 -35.16 10.81
CA SER A 2 3.92 -33.79 11.23
C SER A 2 5.10 -32.90 10.84
N ASN A 3 4.85 -31.87 10.03
CA ASN A 3 5.82 -30.84 9.73
C ASN A 3 6.27 -30.21 11.06
N PRO A 4 7.57 -30.16 11.41
CA PRO A 4 7.98 -29.42 12.59
C PRO A 4 7.56 -27.97 12.39
N LEU A 5 6.71 -27.47 13.28
CA LEU A 5 6.37 -26.05 13.38
C LEU A 5 7.70 -25.30 13.55
N HIS A 6 8.18 -24.66 12.48
CA HIS A 6 9.27 -23.70 12.58
C HIS A 6 8.77 -22.60 13.51
N ASP A 7 9.49 -22.32 14.58
CA ASP A 7 9.23 -21.14 15.40
C ASP A 7 9.32 -19.93 14.45
N PRO A 8 8.28 -19.06 14.36
CA PRO A 8 8.27 -18.00 13.37
C PRO A 8 9.52 -17.13 13.55
N THR A 9 10.32 -17.04 12.49
CA THR A 9 11.58 -16.28 12.54
C THR A 9 11.24 -14.81 12.64
N ARG A 10 11.61 -14.19 13.75
CA ARG A 10 11.45 -12.75 13.99
C ARG A 10 12.76 -12.05 13.65
N LEU A 11 12.72 -11.20 12.64
CA LEU A 11 13.86 -10.42 12.17
C LEU A 11 13.58 -8.94 12.36
N GLU A 12 14.61 -8.14 12.63
CA GLU A 12 14.46 -6.70 12.81
C GLU A 12 15.47 -5.94 11.94
N HIS A 13 14.98 -4.89 11.29
CA HIS A 13 15.81 -3.97 10.51
C HIS A 13 15.47 -2.53 10.89
N GLU A 14 16.50 -1.71 11.12
CA GLU A 14 16.33 -0.28 11.37
C GLU A 14 16.77 0.54 10.17
N LEU A 15 15.96 1.53 9.80
CA LEU A 15 16.22 2.46 8.70
C LEU A 15 15.79 3.89 9.05
N PRO A 16 16.55 4.91 8.61
CA PRO A 16 16.19 6.30 8.85
C PRO A 16 15.04 6.74 7.93
N MET A 17 14.20 7.66 8.43
CA MET A 17 13.29 8.42 7.57
C MET A 17 14.08 9.44 6.73
N ARG A 18 13.58 9.74 5.53
CA ARG A 18 14.06 10.82 4.66
C ARG A 18 13.09 12.00 4.74
N TRP A 19 13.60 13.19 4.43
CA TRP A 19 12.77 14.39 4.31
C TRP A 19 11.72 14.28 3.19
N ALA A 20 12.04 13.56 2.12
CA ALA A 20 11.15 13.38 0.96
C ALA A 20 10.01 12.38 1.22
N ASP A 21 9.99 11.72 2.38
CA ASP A 21 9.00 10.69 2.71
C ASP A 21 7.64 11.29 3.12
N LEU A 22 7.57 12.62 3.32
CA LEU A 22 6.38 13.30 3.84
C LEU A 22 5.43 13.77 2.73
N ASP A 23 4.14 13.78 3.05
CA ASP A 23 3.08 14.35 2.25
C ASP A 23 2.74 15.80 2.65
N GLU A 24 1.75 16.40 1.98
CA GLU A 24 1.28 17.76 2.24
C GLU A 24 0.69 17.97 3.65
N LEU A 25 0.35 16.89 4.36
CA LEU A 25 -0.13 16.92 5.74
C LEU A 25 1.02 16.79 6.75
N SER A 26 2.27 16.76 6.30
CA SER A 26 3.46 16.48 7.11
C SER A 26 3.45 15.10 7.79
N HIS A 27 2.68 14.17 7.24
CA HIS A 27 2.70 12.76 7.60
C HIS A 27 3.58 12.01 6.58
N VAL A 28 4.08 10.83 6.94
CA VAL A 28 4.69 9.94 5.95
C VAL A 28 3.65 9.58 4.89
N ASN A 29 3.98 9.72 3.61
CA ASN A 29 3.12 9.36 2.48
C ASN A 29 2.83 7.85 2.52
N ASN A 30 1.56 7.49 2.28
CA ASN A 30 1.07 6.11 2.36
C ASN A 30 1.92 5.11 1.56
N VAL A 31 2.44 5.51 0.39
CA VAL A 31 3.26 4.63 -0.46
C VAL A 31 4.59 4.27 0.18
N VAL A 32 5.17 5.20 0.96
CA VAL A 32 6.49 5.04 1.59
C VAL A 32 6.48 3.94 2.66
N TYR A 33 5.33 3.65 3.27
CA TYR A 33 5.23 2.51 4.19
C TYR A 33 5.54 1.18 3.52
N LEU A 34 5.11 0.99 2.27
CA LEU A 34 5.45 -0.21 1.50
C LEU A 34 6.93 -0.22 1.12
N ASP A 35 7.51 0.94 0.85
CA ASP A 35 8.94 1.09 0.60
C ASP A 35 9.78 0.67 1.82
N TYR A 36 9.46 1.16 3.02
CA TYR A 36 10.14 0.75 4.26
C TYR A 36 10.09 -0.77 4.49
N ALA A 37 8.93 -1.38 4.26
CA ALA A 37 8.76 -2.84 4.36
C ALA A 37 9.60 -3.57 3.30
N SER A 38 9.61 -3.07 2.07
CA SER A 38 10.39 -3.62 0.95
C SER A 38 11.89 -3.56 1.22
N GLU A 39 12.41 -2.45 1.74
CA GLU A 39 13.84 -2.31 2.09
C GLU A 39 14.25 -3.30 3.18
N ALA A 40 13.46 -3.41 4.25
CA ALA A 40 13.72 -4.40 5.30
C ALA A 40 13.65 -5.83 4.75
N ARG A 41 12.68 -6.14 3.88
CA ARG A 41 12.57 -7.45 3.21
C ARG A 41 13.81 -7.73 2.35
N ALA A 42 14.28 -6.75 1.58
CA ALA A 42 15.45 -6.90 0.69
C ALA A 42 16.73 -7.21 1.47
N VAL A 43 16.94 -6.55 2.62
CA VAL A 43 18.09 -6.81 3.51
C VAL A 43 18.08 -8.26 4.02
N HIS A 44 16.95 -8.72 4.55
CA HIS A 44 16.84 -10.09 5.08
C HIS A 44 16.94 -11.16 3.97
N VAL A 45 16.43 -10.88 2.77
CA VAL A 45 16.63 -11.75 1.59
C VAL A 45 18.11 -11.82 1.20
N ALA A 46 18.80 -10.68 1.13
CA ALA A 46 20.22 -10.63 0.79
C ALA A 46 21.10 -11.35 1.84
N ALA A 47 20.68 -11.33 3.11
CA ALA A 47 21.32 -12.06 4.20
C ALA A 47 21.01 -13.57 4.22
N GLY A 48 20.08 -14.04 3.38
CA GLY A 48 19.61 -15.43 3.38
C GLY A 48 18.70 -15.80 4.57
N GLU A 49 18.16 -14.79 5.26
CA GLU A 49 17.27 -14.95 6.42
C GLU A 49 15.80 -15.09 6.00
N LEU A 50 15.44 -14.57 4.82
CA LEU A 50 14.13 -14.74 4.19
C LEU A 50 14.27 -15.32 2.79
N ALA A 51 13.31 -16.16 2.41
CA ALA A 51 13.18 -16.61 1.03
C ALA A 51 12.68 -15.47 0.13
N ASP A 52 13.29 -15.31 -1.05
CA ASP A 52 12.85 -14.32 -2.05
C ASP A 52 11.61 -14.79 -2.81
N ARG A 53 10.47 -14.83 -2.11
CA ARG A 53 9.19 -15.23 -2.68
C ARG A 53 8.53 -14.07 -3.42
N THR A 54 8.08 -14.32 -4.64
CA THR A 54 7.27 -13.35 -5.40
C THR A 54 5.92 -13.17 -4.74
N ALA A 55 5.61 -11.96 -4.29
CA ALA A 55 4.30 -11.63 -3.74
C ALA A 55 3.24 -11.59 -4.85
N ARG A 56 2.07 -12.16 -4.58
CA ARG A 56 0.86 -12.11 -5.41
C ARG A 56 -0.19 -11.21 -4.80
N SER A 57 -0.11 -10.98 -3.49
CA SER A 57 -0.86 -9.92 -2.81
C SER A 57 -0.04 -9.24 -1.72
N ILE A 58 -0.37 -7.97 -1.48
CA ILE A 58 0.23 -7.11 -0.47
C ILE A 58 -0.89 -6.36 0.24
N SER A 59 -0.95 -6.43 1.56
CA SER A 59 -1.87 -5.62 2.37
C SER A 59 -1.08 -4.64 3.20
N VAL A 60 -1.50 -3.37 3.21
CA VAL A 60 -0.91 -2.32 4.04
C VAL A 60 -1.99 -1.76 4.95
N GLU A 61 -1.88 -2.01 6.25
CA GLU A 61 -2.75 -1.46 7.29
C GLU A 61 -2.09 -0.21 7.90
N PHE A 62 -2.73 0.95 7.79
CA PHE A 62 -2.27 2.22 8.36
C PHE A 62 -2.92 2.42 9.73
N LEU A 63 -2.24 2.00 10.78
CA LEU A 63 -2.79 1.99 12.14
C LEU A 63 -2.79 3.40 12.75
N ARG A 64 -1.70 4.15 12.55
CA ARG A 64 -1.50 5.52 13.04
C ARG A 64 -0.55 6.30 12.12
N PRO A 65 -0.71 7.63 11.99
CA PRO A 65 0.17 8.45 11.18
C PRO A 65 1.58 8.49 11.77
N LEU A 66 2.60 8.29 10.93
CA LEU A 66 3.98 8.59 11.25
C LEU A 66 4.26 10.06 10.92
N LEU A 67 4.83 10.78 11.88
CA LEU A 67 5.35 12.13 11.69
C LEU A 67 6.86 12.06 11.45
N LEU A 68 7.41 13.10 10.84
CA LEU A 68 8.87 13.23 10.71
C LEU A 68 9.54 13.09 12.07
N SER A 69 10.48 12.17 12.16
CA SER A 69 11.28 11.93 13.35
C SER A 69 12.72 11.68 12.98
N ARG A 70 13.63 12.04 13.89
CA ARG A 70 15.05 11.62 13.83
C ARG A 70 15.27 10.23 14.42
N THR A 71 14.28 9.70 15.14
CA THR A 71 14.30 8.32 15.60
C THR A 71 14.18 7.41 14.37
N PRO A 72 15.11 6.45 14.18
CA PRO A 72 14.99 5.46 13.13
C PRO A 72 13.66 4.70 13.22
N LEU A 73 13.17 4.25 12.07
CA LEU A 73 12.11 3.27 12.02
C LEU A 73 12.71 1.88 12.25
N ARG A 74 12.04 1.06 13.06
CA ARG A 74 12.25 -0.38 13.15
C ARG A 74 11.14 -1.08 12.38
N VAL A 75 11.53 -1.98 11.49
CA VAL A 75 10.64 -2.92 10.83
C VAL A 75 10.89 -4.30 11.42
N THR A 76 9.89 -4.83 12.12
CA THR A 76 9.91 -6.19 12.66
C THR A 76 9.21 -7.12 11.68
N SER A 77 9.94 -8.10 11.16
CA SER A 77 9.47 -9.07 10.17
C SER A 77 9.21 -10.43 10.83
N THR A 78 8.04 -11.02 10.57
CA THR A 78 7.66 -12.37 10.99
C THR A 78 7.24 -13.17 9.77
N ASP A 79 7.88 -14.31 9.51
CA ASP A 79 7.57 -15.17 8.37
C ASP A 79 7.08 -16.54 8.83
N ASP A 80 5.90 -16.95 8.36
CA ASP A 80 5.31 -18.28 8.63
C ASP A 80 5.51 -19.28 7.48
N GLY A 81 6.25 -18.91 6.42
CA GLY A 81 6.48 -19.73 5.23
C GLY A 81 5.44 -19.54 4.13
N SER A 82 4.30 -18.90 4.42
CA SER A 82 3.27 -18.50 3.44
C SER A 82 3.02 -16.99 3.40
N ARG A 83 3.23 -16.32 4.52
CA ARG A 83 3.02 -14.89 4.70
C ARG A 83 4.18 -14.28 5.46
N LEU A 84 4.66 -13.16 4.95
CA LEU A 84 5.59 -12.28 5.64
C LEU A 84 4.80 -11.10 6.19
N VAL A 85 4.79 -10.94 7.51
CA VAL A 85 4.17 -9.82 8.21
C VAL A 85 5.27 -8.88 8.73
N GLN A 86 5.20 -7.61 8.36
CA GLN A 86 6.16 -6.58 8.75
C GLN A 86 5.45 -5.46 9.51
N GLU A 87 5.85 -5.26 10.76
CA GLU A 87 5.34 -4.20 11.63
C GLU A 87 6.31 -3.03 11.68
N ILE A 88 5.83 -1.83 11.35
CA ILE A 88 6.65 -0.62 11.22
C ILE A 88 6.36 0.30 12.40
N ALA A 89 7.40 0.71 13.13
CA ALA A 89 7.29 1.67 14.23
C ALA A 89 8.57 2.48 14.39
N PRO A 90 8.54 3.69 14.98
CA PRO A 90 9.77 4.29 15.50
C PRO A 90 10.44 3.31 16.47
N ALA A 91 11.77 3.22 16.47
CA ALA A 91 12.52 2.29 17.31
C ALA A 91 12.18 2.43 18.82
N THR A 92 11.77 3.63 19.25
CA THR A 92 11.35 3.94 20.62
C THR A 92 9.91 3.55 20.95
N SER A 93 9.11 3.13 19.98
CA SER A 93 7.71 2.74 20.17
C SER A 93 7.57 1.22 20.34
N ALA A 94 6.72 0.81 21.28
CA ALA A 94 6.38 -0.59 21.49
C ALA A 94 5.24 -1.09 20.59
N SER A 95 4.50 -0.19 19.92
CA SER A 95 3.32 -0.52 19.13
C SER A 95 3.48 -0.10 17.67
N PRO A 96 2.98 -0.89 16.71
CA PRO A 96 3.12 -0.62 15.29
C PRO A 96 2.30 0.60 14.84
N PHE A 97 2.82 1.33 13.88
CA PHE A 97 2.15 2.42 13.18
C PHE A 97 1.57 1.96 11.85
N ALA A 98 2.17 0.93 11.25
CA ALA A 98 1.59 0.22 10.13
C ALA A 98 1.96 -1.26 10.19
N ARG A 99 1.19 -2.06 9.46
CA ARG A 99 1.50 -3.47 9.19
C ARG A 99 1.44 -3.71 7.69
N VAL A 100 2.48 -4.34 7.15
CA VAL A 100 2.54 -4.78 5.76
C VAL A 100 2.55 -6.30 5.73
N THR A 101 1.62 -6.90 5.01
CA THR A 101 1.55 -8.36 4.83
C THR A 101 1.79 -8.70 3.38
N TRP A 102 2.79 -9.52 3.10
CA TRP A 102 3.08 -10.06 1.79
C TRP A 102 2.61 -11.52 1.74
N SER A 103 1.95 -11.91 0.66
CA SER A 103 1.54 -13.30 0.44
C SER A 103 1.81 -13.75 -0.98
N ASP A 104 2.20 -15.01 -1.13
CA ASP A 104 2.30 -15.72 -2.40
C ASP A 104 0.93 -16.14 -2.96
N ALA A 105 -0.14 -16.04 -2.15
CA ALA A 105 -1.50 -16.24 -2.60
C ALA A 105 -2.08 -14.93 -3.18
N PRO A 106 -2.91 -15.01 -4.24
CA PRO A 106 -3.69 -13.87 -4.67
C PRO A 106 -4.71 -13.49 -3.60
N ALA A 107 -5.05 -12.20 -3.50
CA ALA A 107 -6.15 -11.79 -2.63
C ALA A 107 -7.49 -12.30 -3.21
N PRO A 108 -8.50 -12.60 -2.36
CA PRO A 108 -9.78 -13.14 -2.82
C PRO A 108 -10.46 -12.21 -3.83
N GLU A 109 -10.77 -12.70 -5.03
CA GLU A 109 -11.49 -11.92 -6.03
C GLU A 109 -12.91 -11.56 -5.54
N GLY A 110 -13.29 -10.31 -5.73
CA GLY A 110 -14.63 -9.80 -5.44
C GLY A 110 -15.20 -9.17 -6.69
N ASP A 111 -16.53 -9.21 -6.82
CA ASP A 111 -17.21 -8.58 -7.95
C ASP A 111 -17.04 -7.07 -7.88
N VAL A 112 -16.57 -6.48 -8.99
CA VAL A 112 -16.37 -5.03 -9.10
C VAL A 112 -17.42 -4.50 -10.07
N PRO A 113 -18.30 -3.59 -9.62
CA PRO A 113 -19.31 -3.00 -10.48
C PRO A 113 -18.73 -2.44 -11.77
N GLY A 114 -19.51 -2.52 -12.86
CA GLY A 114 -19.19 -1.84 -14.10
C GLY A 114 -19.16 -0.31 -13.94
N GLY A 115 -18.51 0.36 -14.89
CA GLY A 115 -18.30 1.81 -14.84
C GLY A 115 -17.05 2.19 -14.04
N GLY A 116 -17.05 3.41 -13.51
CA GLY A 116 -15.90 4.00 -12.83
C GLY A 116 -15.18 5.04 -13.69
N GLU A 117 -14.18 5.65 -13.07
CA GLU A 117 -13.40 6.73 -13.64
C GLU A 117 -12.09 6.22 -14.22
N GLY A 118 -11.84 6.49 -15.50
CA GLY A 118 -10.59 6.13 -16.16
C GLY A 118 -9.40 6.91 -15.63
N TYR A 119 -8.23 6.27 -15.68
CA TYR A 119 -6.92 6.83 -15.39
C TYR A 119 -5.88 6.17 -16.29
N ASP A 120 -5.02 6.97 -16.93
CA ASP A 120 -3.95 6.48 -17.78
C ASP A 120 -2.66 6.36 -16.98
N VAL A 121 -2.20 5.13 -16.76
CA VAL A 121 -0.96 4.83 -16.03
C VAL A 121 0.23 4.91 -16.99
N ALA A 122 1.01 5.98 -16.87
CA ALA A 122 2.27 6.14 -17.59
C ALA A 122 3.43 5.59 -16.74
N VAL A 123 3.97 4.41 -17.12
CA VAL A 123 5.11 3.80 -16.43
C VAL A 123 6.37 4.60 -16.68
N ARG A 124 7.03 5.06 -15.63
CA ARG A 124 8.30 5.78 -15.71
C ARG A 124 9.46 4.81 -15.69
N ARG A 125 10.61 5.21 -16.24
CA ARG A 125 11.85 4.42 -16.13
C ARG A 125 12.28 4.21 -14.68
N SER A 126 12.00 5.18 -13.80
CA SER A 126 12.27 5.11 -12.37
C SER A 126 11.41 4.08 -11.63
N ASP A 127 10.31 3.64 -12.23
CA ASP A 127 9.37 2.74 -11.59
C ASP A 127 9.83 1.28 -11.69
N LEU A 128 10.78 1.00 -12.60
CA LEU A 128 11.23 -0.34 -12.93
C LEU A 128 12.24 -0.87 -11.90
N GLY A 129 12.04 -2.12 -11.49
CA GLY A 129 12.97 -2.87 -10.64
C GLY A 129 13.87 -3.84 -11.42
N SER A 130 14.43 -4.82 -10.71
CA SER A 130 15.14 -5.95 -11.31
C SER A 130 14.18 -6.76 -12.20
N GLY A 131 14.36 -6.68 -13.51
CA GLY A 131 13.50 -7.35 -14.50
C GLY A 131 12.78 -6.42 -15.48
N ASP A 132 13.11 -5.12 -15.49
CA ASP A 132 12.54 -4.12 -16.42
C ASP A 132 11.01 -3.99 -16.36
N VAL A 133 10.44 -4.30 -15.19
CA VAL A 133 9.02 -4.18 -14.87
C VAL A 133 8.82 -3.34 -13.62
N ALA A 134 7.68 -2.68 -13.50
CA ALA A 134 7.36 -1.82 -12.38
C ALA A 134 7.43 -2.58 -11.04
N THR A 135 8.02 -1.95 -10.03
CA THR A 135 8.06 -2.49 -8.68
C THR A 135 6.66 -2.51 -8.04
N PRO A 136 6.42 -3.35 -7.02
CA PRO A 136 5.17 -3.29 -6.27
C PRO A 136 4.88 -1.91 -5.66
N ILE A 137 5.93 -1.17 -5.27
CA ILE A 137 5.84 0.20 -4.75
C ILE A 137 5.25 1.13 -5.83
N ALA A 138 5.75 1.04 -7.07
CA ALA A 138 5.22 1.83 -8.17
C ALA A 138 3.76 1.47 -8.51
N VAL A 139 3.40 0.18 -8.52
CA VAL A 139 2.01 -0.24 -8.76
C VAL A 139 1.07 0.27 -7.65
N PHE A 140 1.55 0.30 -6.41
CA PHE A 140 0.83 0.90 -5.28
C PHE A 140 0.64 2.43 -5.47
N GLU A 141 1.67 3.14 -5.95
CA GLU A 141 1.57 4.57 -6.31
C GLU A 141 0.56 4.80 -7.44
N TYR A 142 0.55 3.97 -8.49
CA TYR A 142 -0.44 4.09 -9.56
C TYR A 142 -1.87 3.99 -9.04
N ALA A 143 -2.12 3.11 -8.06
CA ALA A 143 -3.42 3.00 -7.40
C ALA A 143 -3.77 4.25 -6.58
N GLN A 144 -2.78 4.86 -5.93
CA GLN A 144 -2.94 6.12 -5.20
C GLN A 144 -3.28 7.28 -6.14
N GLU A 145 -2.52 7.45 -7.21
CA GLU A 145 -2.74 8.53 -8.18
C GLU A 145 -4.13 8.41 -8.86
N ALA A 146 -4.50 7.20 -9.31
CA ALA A 146 -5.81 6.94 -9.91
C ALA A 146 -6.97 7.30 -8.95
N ARG A 147 -6.84 6.92 -7.68
CA ARG A 147 -7.83 7.25 -6.64
C ARG A 147 -7.93 8.74 -6.39
N ILE A 148 -6.80 9.43 -6.24
CA ILE A 148 -6.78 10.89 -6.00
C ILE A 148 -7.43 11.63 -7.17
N ALA A 149 -7.12 11.22 -8.41
CA ALA A 149 -7.70 11.79 -9.62
C ALA A 149 -9.24 11.61 -9.66
N SER A 150 -9.74 10.44 -9.28
CA SER A 150 -11.19 10.19 -9.20
C SER A 150 -11.86 11.06 -8.12
N VAL A 151 -11.32 11.07 -6.90
CA VAL A 151 -11.89 11.89 -5.81
C VAL A 151 -11.88 13.38 -6.15
N ALA A 152 -10.82 13.89 -6.79
CA ALA A 152 -10.71 15.28 -7.21
C ALA A 152 -11.79 15.64 -8.26
N ARG A 153 -12.05 14.75 -9.22
CA ARG A 153 -13.09 14.94 -10.24
C ARG A 153 -14.51 14.93 -9.65
N VAL A 154 -14.81 13.99 -8.76
CA VAL A 154 -16.10 13.97 -8.04
C VAL A 154 -16.32 15.27 -7.27
N ARG A 155 -15.29 15.79 -6.58
CA ARG A 155 -15.37 17.07 -5.86
C ARG A 155 -15.54 18.27 -6.79
N GLY A 156 -14.85 18.28 -7.93
CA GLY A 156 -14.95 19.35 -8.93
C GLY A 156 -16.29 19.42 -9.66
N ALA A 157 -16.99 18.28 -9.81
CA ALA A 157 -18.23 18.19 -10.57
C ALA A 157 -19.52 18.45 -9.74
N GLY A 158 -19.46 18.50 -8.40
CA GLY A 158 -20.66 18.34 -7.55
C GLY A 158 -20.85 19.28 -6.35
N GLY A 159 -19.95 20.22 -6.08
CA GLY A 159 -20.22 21.31 -5.13
C GLY A 159 -19.98 21.04 -3.63
N THR A 160 -20.15 22.14 -2.89
CA THR A 160 -19.73 22.47 -1.52
C THR A 160 -20.26 21.54 -0.42
N GLY A 161 -19.60 20.40 -0.20
CA GLY A 161 -19.79 19.53 0.97
C GLY A 161 -18.54 19.50 1.83
N GLY A 162 -18.66 19.91 3.10
CA GLY A 162 -17.55 20.16 4.03
C GLY A 162 -16.46 19.10 4.03
N ALA A 163 -15.22 19.54 4.21
CA ALA A 163 -13.99 18.76 4.21
C ALA A 163 -13.97 17.68 5.31
N ALA A 164 -14.76 16.62 5.16
CA ALA A 164 -14.41 15.34 5.72
C ALA A 164 -13.07 14.95 5.08
N ARG A 165 -11.99 15.17 5.82
CA ARG A 165 -10.66 14.74 5.44
C ARG A 165 -10.63 13.25 5.71
N PHE A 166 -10.74 12.46 4.64
CA PHE A 166 -10.58 11.02 4.73
C PHE A 166 -9.10 10.68 4.66
N VAL A 167 -8.67 9.72 5.48
CA VAL A 167 -7.35 9.10 5.36
C VAL A 167 -7.51 7.66 4.91
N VAL A 168 -6.46 7.10 4.32
CA VAL A 168 -6.40 5.70 3.95
C VAL A 168 -6.12 4.89 5.22
N ALA A 169 -6.99 3.94 5.53
CA ALA A 169 -6.83 3.03 6.68
C ALA A 169 -6.20 1.69 6.26
N GLN A 170 -6.49 1.24 5.05
CA GLN A 170 -5.96 0.00 4.50
C GLN A 170 -5.89 0.06 2.98
N VAL A 171 -4.87 -0.56 2.40
CA VAL A 171 -4.81 -0.86 0.97
C VAL A 171 -4.45 -2.32 0.76
N ASP A 172 -5.28 -3.04 0.01
CA ASP A 172 -5.00 -4.40 -0.45
C ASP A 172 -4.70 -4.38 -1.94
N LEU A 173 -3.49 -4.80 -2.32
CA LEU A 173 -3.01 -4.85 -3.68
C LEU A 173 -2.87 -6.32 -4.13
N THR A 174 -3.55 -6.70 -5.21
CA THR A 174 -3.32 -7.96 -5.91
C THR A 174 -2.47 -7.68 -7.15
N LEU A 175 -1.40 -8.44 -7.33
CA LEU A 175 -0.47 -8.32 -8.46
C LEU A 175 -0.81 -9.33 -9.57
N GLY A 176 -1.05 -8.82 -10.78
CA GLY A 176 -1.36 -9.61 -11.98
C GLY A 176 -0.20 -9.61 -12.98
N GLU A 177 -0.53 -9.46 -14.27
CA GLU A 177 0.48 -9.28 -15.33
C GLU A 177 1.36 -8.04 -15.07
N PRO A 178 2.68 -8.12 -15.33
CA PRO A 178 3.63 -7.06 -14.97
C PRO A 178 3.50 -5.82 -15.88
N PHE A 179 3.75 -4.64 -15.33
CA PHE A 179 3.83 -3.40 -16.10
C PHE A 179 5.25 -3.21 -16.64
N ALA A 180 5.45 -3.33 -17.94
CA ALA A 180 6.72 -2.98 -18.57
C ALA A 180 6.73 -1.50 -18.96
N TRP A 181 7.91 -0.92 -19.15
CA TRP A 181 7.97 0.40 -19.75
C TRP A 181 7.54 0.34 -21.22
N GLN A 182 6.57 1.18 -21.58
CA GLN A 182 6.12 1.41 -22.95
C GLN A 182 5.68 2.88 -23.10
N ARG A 183 5.55 3.34 -24.34
CA ARG A 183 5.15 4.72 -24.63
C ARG A 183 3.66 4.93 -24.36
N GLU A 184 2.84 3.98 -24.78
CA GLU A 184 1.38 4.02 -24.59
C GLU A 184 1.04 3.71 -23.13
N PRO A 185 0.24 4.54 -22.43
CA PRO A 185 -0.12 4.29 -21.04
C PRO A 185 -0.99 3.03 -20.91
N TYR A 186 -0.95 2.41 -19.73
CA TYR A 186 -1.87 1.33 -19.38
C TYR A 186 -3.19 1.89 -18.86
N PRO A 187 -4.33 1.35 -19.29
CA PRO A 187 -5.62 1.79 -18.76
C PRO A 187 -5.79 1.30 -17.33
N ALA A 188 -6.27 2.17 -16.46
CA ALA A 188 -6.82 1.83 -15.16
C ALA A 188 -8.21 2.46 -15.02
N ARG A 189 -9.04 1.90 -14.14
CA ARG A 189 -10.26 2.58 -13.72
C ARG A 189 -10.48 2.45 -12.23
N THR A 190 -11.14 3.43 -11.66
CA THR A 190 -11.42 3.51 -10.23
C THR A 190 -12.92 3.63 -9.97
N VAL A 191 -13.44 2.85 -9.02
CA VAL A 191 -14.86 2.82 -8.67
C VAL A 191 -15.04 2.71 -7.16
N VAL A 192 -16.03 3.43 -6.61
CA VAL A 192 -16.44 3.25 -5.20
C VAL A 192 -17.26 1.97 -5.11
N THR A 193 -16.77 0.97 -4.38
CA THR A 193 -17.38 -0.37 -4.30
C THR A 193 -18.15 -0.60 -3.01
N ARG A 194 -17.89 0.18 -1.97
CA ARG A 194 -18.61 0.12 -0.69
C ARG A 194 -18.70 1.49 -0.06
N VAL A 195 -19.86 1.82 0.50
CA VAL A 195 -20.07 3.03 1.31
C VAL A 195 -20.63 2.60 2.66
N GLY A 196 -19.88 2.87 3.72
CA GLY A 196 -20.30 2.69 5.11
C GLY A 196 -20.73 4.02 5.74
N ARG A 197 -20.96 4.00 7.06
CA ARG A 197 -21.38 5.19 7.81
C ARG A 197 -20.28 6.26 7.90
N SER A 198 -19.04 5.83 8.14
CA SER A 198 -17.86 6.70 8.32
C SER A 198 -16.67 6.28 7.45
N SER A 199 -16.89 5.36 6.50
CA SER A 199 -15.87 4.84 5.61
C SER A 199 -16.42 4.57 4.22
N PHE A 200 -15.52 4.47 3.23
CA PHE A 200 -15.85 3.94 1.91
C PHE A 200 -14.65 3.19 1.33
N THR A 201 -14.93 2.24 0.45
CA THR A 201 -13.93 1.47 -0.27
C THR A 201 -13.88 1.94 -1.72
N VAL A 202 -12.67 2.20 -2.19
CA VAL A 202 -12.39 2.52 -3.59
C VAL A 202 -11.55 1.40 -4.18
N THR A 203 -12.02 0.82 -5.28
CA THR A 203 -11.31 -0.22 -6.02
C THR A 203 -10.75 0.37 -7.31
N THR A 204 -9.45 0.22 -7.51
CA THR A 204 -8.76 0.49 -8.79
C THR A 204 -8.49 -0.84 -9.48
N LEU A 205 -8.89 -0.95 -10.73
CA LEU A 205 -8.60 -2.08 -11.60
C LEU A 205 -7.63 -1.66 -12.70
N PHE A 206 -6.56 -2.42 -12.86
CA PHE A 206 -5.57 -2.19 -13.90
C PHE A 206 -5.80 -3.11 -15.08
N ASP A 207 -6.01 -2.55 -16.26
CA ASP A 207 -6.34 -3.29 -17.48
C ASP A 207 -7.46 -4.31 -17.24
N GLU A 208 -8.60 -3.81 -16.74
CA GLU A 208 -9.76 -4.63 -16.36
C GLU A 208 -9.46 -5.75 -15.35
N GLY A 209 -8.42 -5.58 -14.53
CA GLY A 209 -8.00 -6.53 -13.51
C GLY A 209 -6.89 -7.49 -13.97
N ARG A 210 -6.58 -7.54 -15.27
CA ARG A 210 -5.52 -8.41 -15.82
C ARG A 210 -4.15 -8.15 -15.19
N ARG A 211 -3.84 -6.88 -14.92
CA ARG A 211 -2.57 -6.45 -14.31
C ARG A 211 -2.63 -6.34 -12.80
N GLY A 212 -3.79 -6.65 -12.23
CA GLY A 212 -4.04 -6.58 -10.80
C GLY A 212 -5.08 -5.53 -10.45
N ARG A 213 -5.23 -5.34 -9.14
CA ARG A 213 -6.23 -4.44 -8.55
C ARG A 213 -5.76 -3.94 -7.21
N ALA A 214 -6.26 -2.77 -6.79
CA ALA A 214 -6.04 -2.23 -5.47
C ALA A 214 -7.38 -1.85 -4.82
N GLU A 215 -7.60 -2.26 -3.58
CA GLU A 215 -8.76 -1.88 -2.78
C GLU A 215 -8.29 -0.99 -1.63
N ALA A 216 -8.70 0.29 -1.64
CA ALA A 216 -8.35 1.25 -0.61
C ALA A 216 -9.57 1.53 0.28
N VAL A 217 -9.43 1.33 1.58
CA VAL A 217 -10.43 1.70 2.58
C VAL A 217 -10.09 3.09 3.11
N LEU A 218 -11.03 4.03 2.94
CA LEU A 218 -10.91 5.40 3.42
C LEU A 218 -11.84 5.62 4.60
N VAL A 219 -11.34 6.26 5.65
CA VAL A 219 -12.09 6.53 6.90
C VAL A 219 -12.11 8.02 7.21
N GLY A 220 -13.22 8.52 7.73
CA GLY A 220 -13.31 9.92 8.17
C GLY A 220 -12.30 10.20 9.27
N PHE A 221 -11.53 11.29 9.17
CA PHE A 221 -10.43 11.58 10.09
C PHE A 221 -10.55 12.96 10.72
N ASP A 222 -10.15 13.05 11.99
CA ASP A 222 -9.99 14.30 12.71
C ASP A 222 -8.50 14.68 12.78
N LEU A 223 -8.11 15.74 12.08
CA LEU A 223 -6.71 16.18 12.05
C LEU A 223 -6.23 16.86 13.33
N GLN A 224 -7.13 17.47 14.11
CA GLN A 224 -6.73 18.09 15.37
C GLN A 224 -6.43 17.00 16.40
N ALA A 225 -7.29 15.98 16.45
CA ALA A 225 -7.12 14.87 17.37
C ALA A 225 -6.16 13.77 16.85
N GLN A 226 -5.78 13.80 15.57
CA GLN A 226 -4.99 12.77 14.89
C GLN A 226 -5.61 11.36 15.06
N ARG A 227 -6.94 11.27 14.91
CA ARG A 227 -7.72 10.04 15.13
C ARG A 227 -8.86 9.88 14.13
N SER A 228 -9.25 8.63 13.88
CA SER A 228 -10.43 8.29 13.08
C SER A 228 -11.74 8.69 13.78
N ARG A 229 -12.74 9.12 12.99
CA ARG A 229 -14.11 9.44 13.43
C ARG A 229 -14.99 8.20 13.25
N VAL A 230 -15.17 7.41 14.31
CA VAL A 230 -16.04 6.21 14.33
C VAL A 230 -17.47 6.57 14.73
#